data_AF-A0A7W1B6U4-F1
#
_entry.id   AF-A0A7W1B6U4-F1
#
_cell.length_a   1.000
_cell.length_b   1.000
_cell.length_c   1.000
_cell.angle_alpha   90.00
_cell.angle_beta   90.00
_cell.angle_gamma   90.00
#
_symmetry.space_group_name_H-M   'P 1'
#
loop_
_entity.id
_entity.type
_entity.pdbx_description
1 polymer ?
#
loop_
_entity_poly.entity_id
_entity_poly.type
_entity_poly.pdbx_seq_one_letter_code
_entity_poly.pdbx_strand_id
1 'polypeptide(L)'
;VAPRATPALPSVTPAVAVEQDLPEVAIGKTRDEPRRVATGRPEAGQPASAAKPTSLAREVELIDGAMASLRTGDARAALVAIRNYDSETAGTGQLAEDAAAIQVEALCAIKDPTAVTRLATFDQRYPRSAQRSRLADACTR
;
A
#
# COMPACT_ATOMS: atom_id res chain seq x y z
N VAL A 1 53.41 -1.09 10.33
CA VAL A 1 52.53 -0.47 9.30
C VAL A 1 52.34 -1.51 8.20
N ALA A 2 51.14 -2.11 8.10
CA ALA A 2 50.82 -3.09 7.06
C ALA A 2 49.64 -2.55 6.24
N PRO A 3 49.68 -2.61 4.89
CA PRO A 3 48.60 -2.08 4.06
C PRO A 3 47.40 -3.04 4.05
N ARG A 4 46.21 -2.51 4.35
CA ARG A 4 44.93 -3.21 4.20
C ARG A 4 44.55 -3.25 2.73
N ALA A 5 44.34 -4.46 2.20
CA ALA A 5 43.82 -4.70 0.86
C ALA A 5 42.36 -4.24 0.75
N THR A 6 42.06 -3.47 -0.29
CA THR A 6 40.70 -3.11 -0.72
C THR A 6 40.07 -4.24 -1.53
N PRO A 7 38.86 -4.70 -1.20
CA PRO A 7 38.10 -5.58 -2.09
C PRO A 7 37.46 -4.77 -3.23
N ALA A 8 37.68 -5.22 -4.46
CA ALA A 8 37.06 -4.70 -5.67
C ALA A 8 35.60 -5.17 -5.77
N LEU A 9 34.69 -4.25 -6.08
CA LEU A 9 33.27 -4.53 -6.30
C LEU A 9 33.03 -5.07 -7.72
N PRO A 10 32.12 -6.04 -7.92
CA PRO A 10 31.71 -6.48 -9.26
C PRO A 10 30.81 -5.43 -9.93
N SER A 11 31.09 -5.14 -11.19
CA SER A 11 30.23 -4.32 -12.06
C SER A 11 29.03 -5.16 -12.53
N VAL A 12 27.83 -4.71 -12.22
CA VAL A 12 26.58 -5.32 -12.73
C VAL A 12 26.08 -4.46 -13.89
N THR A 13 26.13 -5.03 -15.10
CA THR A 13 25.47 -4.51 -16.31
C THR A 13 23.95 -4.70 -16.21
N PRO A 14 23.13 -3.67 -16.48
CA PRO A 14 21.71 -3.87 -16.72
C PRO A 14 21.48 -4.33 -18.17
N ALA A 15 20.72 -5.42 -18.32
CA ALA A 15 20.34 -5.95 -19.62
C ALA A 15 18.82 -6.01 -19.75
N VAL A 16 18.37 -5.51 -20.91
CA VAL A 16 17.15 -5.80 -21.67
C VAL A 16 15.89 -4.99 -21.33
N ALA A 17 15.55 -4.16 -22.32
CA ALA A 17 14.30 -3.45 -22.52
C ALA A 17 13.13 -4.43 -22.71
N VAL A 18 12.02 -4.17 -22.04
CA VAL A 18 10.75 -4.87 -22.25
C VAL A 18 9.99 -4.15 -23.35
N GLU A 19 9.89 -4.78 -24.51
CA GLU A 19 8.99 -4.42 -25.60
C GLU A 19 7.58 -4.89 -25.20
N GLN A 20 6.69 -3.96 -24.86
CA GLN A 20 5.28 -4.27 -24.58
C GLN A 20 4.45 -4.05 -25.83
N ASP A 21 4.06 -5.16 -26.43
CA ASP A 21 3.04 -5.29 -27.46
C ASP A 21 1.68 -4.87 -26.86
N LEU A 22 1.05 -3.87 -27.47
CA LEU A 22 -0.23 -3.28 -27.04
C LEU A 22 -1.40 -4.07 -27.67
N PRO A 23 -2.35 -4.60 -26.89
CA PRO A 23 -3.58 -5.15 -27.46
C PRO A 23 -4.54 -4.02 -27.89
N GLU A 24 -4.92 -4.05 -29.16
CA GLU A 24 -5.98 -3.22 -29.75
C GLU A 24 -7.35 -3.70 -29.26
N VAL A 25 -7.93 -3.00 -28.29
CA VAL A 25 -9.27 -3.31 -27.78
C VAL A 25 -10.33 -2.58 -28.62
N ALA A 26 -11.07 -3.37 -29.39
CA ALA A 26 -12.20 -2.93 -30.19
C ALA A 26 -13.29 -2.24 -29.34
N ILE A 27 -13.61 -1.00 -29.70
CA ILE A 27 -14.68 -0.20 -29.11
C ILE A 27 -16.02 -0.65 -29.70
N GLY A 28 -16.66 -1.61 -29.04
CA GLY A 28 -18.05 -2.01 -29.32
C GLY A 28 -19.05 -0.99 -28.79
N LYS A 29 -19.66 -0.22 -29.69
CA LYS A 29 -20.79 0.68 -29.44
C LYS A 29 -22.12 -0.08 -29.28
N THR A 30 -23.02 0.56 -28.54
CA THR A 30 -24.50 0.45 -28.53
C THR A 30 -25.14 -0.79 -27.91
N ARG A 31 -25.88 -0.58 -26.80
CA ARG A 31 -27.35 -0.63 -26.83
C ARG A 31 -27.94 0.00 -25.57
N ASP A 32 -28.71 1.06 -25.79
CA ASP A 32 -29.67 1.66 -24.88
C ASP A 32 -30.82 0.65 -24.66
N GLU A 33 -31.04 0.20 -23.41
CA GLU A 33 -32.25 -0.52 -23.04
C GLU A 33 -32.90 0.08 -21.78
N PRO A 34 -34.24 0.26 -21.79
CA PRO A 34 -34.96 0.88 -20.70
C PRO A 34 -35.15 -0.06 -19.51
N ARG A 35 -34.63 0.39 -18.37
CA ARG A 35 -35.10 0.22 -16.99
C ARG A 35 -36.40 -0.60 -16.83
N ARG A 36 -36.27 -1.88 -16.48
CA ARG A 36 -37.32 -2.62 -15.74
C ARG A 36 -37.01 -2.57 -14.25
N VAL A 37 -37.86 -1.87 -13.51
CA VAL A 37 -37.91 -1.87 -12.05
C VAL A 37 -38.48 -3.22 -11.61
N ALA A 38 -37.62 -4.15 -11.20
CA ALA A 38 -38.02 -5.34 -10.48
C ALA A 38 -37.90 -5.05 -8.98
N THR A 39 -39.04 -4.75 -8.33
CA THR A 39 -39.22 -4.82 -6.88
C THR A 39 -39.10 -6.28 -6.43
N GLY A 40 -37.85 -6.74 -6.33
CA GLY A 40 -37.49 -8.03 -5.75
C GLY A 40 -37.36 -7.92 -4.24
N ARG A 41 -38.31 -8.53 -3.54
CA ARG A 41 -38.28 -9.14 -2.20
C ARG A 41 -36.97 -8.94 -1.38
N PRO A 42 -37.03 -8.43 -0.14
CA PRO A 42 -35.88 -8.42 0.76
C PRO A 42 -35.47 -9.86 1.03
N GLU A 43 -34.41 -10.30 0.35
CA GLU A 43 -33.78 -11.58 0.58
C GLU A 43 -33.14 -11.51 1.97
N ALA A 44 -33.60 -12.42 2.84
CA ALA A 44 -33.20 -12.51 4.22
C ALA A 44 -31.66 -12.54 4.33
N GLY A 45 -31.14 -11.73 5.25
CA GLY A 45 -29.72 -11.52 5.47
C GLY A 45 -28.92 -12.82 5.41
N GLN A 46 -28.12 -12.93 4.36
CA GLN A 46 -27.09 -13.92 4.29
C GLN A 46 -26.14 -13.66 5.48
N PRO A 47 -25.92 -14.63 6.38
CA PRO A 47 -25.04 -14.41 7.52
C PRO A 47 -23.67 -14.04 6.96
N ALA A 48 -23.18 -12.86 7.34
CA ALA A 48 -21.84 -12.40 7.02
C ALA A 48 -20.88 -13.52 7.45
N SER A 49 -20.35 -14.26 6.49
CA SER A 49 -19.38 -15.31 6.75
C SER A 49 -18.23 -14.64 7.49
N ALA A 50 -18.03 -15.00 8.75
CA ALA A 50 -16.97 -14.42 9.57
C ALA A 50 -15.66 -14.63 8.83
N ALA A 51 -15.13 -13.54 8.24
CA ALA A 51 -13.90 -13.59 7.48
C ALA A 51 -12.82 -14.17 8.40
N LYS A 52 -12.14 -15.22 7.93
CA LYS A 52 -11.04 -15.79 8.70
C LYS A 52 -10.00 -14.68 8.90
N PRO A 53 -9.47 -14.51 10.13
CA PRO A 53 -8.43 -13.54 10.37
C PRO A 53 -7.23 -13.85 9.47
N THR A 54 -6.72 -12.80 8.82
CA THR A 54 -5.51 -12.89 7.98
C THR A 54 -4.34 -13.35 8.82
N SER A 55 -3.49 -14.22 8.25
CA SER A 55 -2.35 -14.75 8.97
C SER A 55 -1.27 -13.69 9.17
N LEU A 56 -0.53 -13.74 10.27
CA LEU A 56 0.59 -12.83 10.52
C LEU A 56 1.64 -12.87 9.39
N ALA A 57 1.91 -14.06 8.82
CA ALA A 57 2.83 -14.20 7.70
C ALA A 57 2.38 -13.39 6.47
N ARG A 58 1.06 -13.35 6.22
CA ARG A 58 0.49 -12.56 5.13
C ARG A 58 0.56 -11.06 5.42
N GLU A 59 0.32 -10.65 6.66
CA GLU A 59 0.51 -9.26 7.08
C GLU A 59 1.96 -8.80 6.85
N VAL A 60 2.95 -9.61 7.26
CA VAL A 60 4.38 -9.31 7.06
C VAL A 60 4.72 -9.14 5.57
N GLU A 61 4.25 -10.05 4.71
CA GLU A 61 4.47 -9.97 3.26
C GLU A 61 3.98 -8.63 2.66
N LEU A 62 2.78 -8.19 3.07
CA LEU A 62 2.20 -6.93 2.59
C LEU A 62 2.98 -5.71 3.09
N ILE A 63 3.41 -5.72 4.35
CA ILE A 63 4.21 -4.64 4.96
C ILE A 63 5.61 -4.59 4.33
N ASP A 64 6.25 -5.72 4.10
CA ASP A 64 7.56 -5.80 3.44
C ASP A 64 7.51 -5.25 2.01
N GLY A 65 6.45 -5.57 1.25
CA GLY A 65 6.22 -5.02 -0.09
C GLY A 65 6.01 -3.50 -0.08
N ALA A 66 5.27 -2.98 0.91
CA ALA A 66 5.08 -1.54 1.07
C ALA A 66 6.39 -0.82 1.42
N MET A 67 7.18 -1.38 2.35
CA MET A 67 8.49 -0.85 2.71
C MET A 67 9.48 -0.90 1.55
N ALA A 68 9.50 -2.01 0.78
CA ALA A 68 10.35 -2.12 -0.40
C ALA A 68 10.03 -1.01 -1.42
N SER A 69 8.76 -0.70 -1.62
CA SER A 69 8.30 0.38 -2.51
C SER A 69 8.77 1.76 -2.02
N LEU A 70 8.71 2.02 -0.71
CA LEU A 70 9.26 3.27 -0.15
C LEU A 70 10.77 3.39 -0.36
N ARG A 71 11.53 2.30 -0.19
CA ARG A 71 12.99 2.30 -0.40
C ARG A 71 13.38 2.59 -1.84
N THR A 72 12.55 2.21 -2.82
CA THR A 72 12.78 2.50 -4.24
C THR A 72 12.19 3.84 -4.68
N GLY A 73 11.57 4.60 -3.77
CA GLY A 73 10.96 5.90 -4.06
C GLY A 73 9.56 5.83 -4.68
N ASP A 74 8.96 4.65 -4.78
CA ASP A 74 7.60 4.47 -5.29
C ASP A 74 6.57 4.53 -4.16
N ALA A 75 6.29 5.75 -3.68
CA ALA A 75 5.31 5.96 -2.63
C ALA A 75 3.88 5.60 -3.06
N ARG A 76 3.56 5.65 -4.36
CA ARG A 76 2.22 5.28 -4.86
C ARG A 76 2.01 3.77 -4.77
N ALA A 77 3.02 2.98 -5.12
CA ALA A 77 2.99 1.53 -4.92
C ALA A 77 2.87 1.16 -3.44
N ALA A 78 3.57 1.88 -2.55
CA ALA A 78 3.43 1.69 -1.11
C ALA A 78 1.97 1.92 -0.65
N LEU A 79 1.31 2.99 -1.12
CA LEU A 79 -0.11 3.24 -0.81
C LEU A 79 -1.06 2.15 -1.34
N VAL A 80 -0.77 1.58 -2.52
CA VAL A 80 -1.53 0.42 -3.03
C VAL A 80 -1.37 -0.77 -2.10
N ALA A 81 -0.15 -1.09 -1.69
CA ALA A 81 0.12 -2.20 -0.77
C ALA A 81 -0.58 -2.02 0.59
N ILE A 82 -0.60 -0.80 1.14
CA ILE A 82 -1.34 -0.52 2.39
C ILE A 82 -2.85 -0.67 2.20
N ARG A 83 -3.42 -0.26 1.07
CA ARG A 83 -4.86 -0.52 0.82
C ARG A 83 -5.17 -2.01 0.78
N ASN A 84 -4.28 -2.83 0.22
CA ASN A 84 -4.45 -4.29 0.22
C ASN A 84 -4.38 -4.83 1.66
N TYR A 85 -3.41 -4.38 2.46
CA TYR A 85 -3.32 -4.70 3.88
C TYR A 85 -4.60 -4.35 4.65
N ASP A 86 -5.11 -3.13 4.48
CA ASP A 86 -6.34 -2.69 5.15
C ASP A 86 -7.54 -3.54 4.73
N SER A 87 -7.63 -3.91 3.45
CA SER A 87 -8.72 -4.75 2.94
C SER A 87 -8.67 -6.18 3.47
N GLU A 88 -7.47 -6.76 3.61
CA GLU A 88 -7.28 -8.12 4.10
C GLU A 88 -7.41 -8.21 5.62
N THR A 89 -7.07 -7.15 6.35
CA THR A 89 -7.07 -7.14 7.83
C THR A 89 -8.25 -6.41 8.45
N ALA A 90 -9.10 -5.79 7.62
CA ALA A 90 -10.15 -4.86 8.03
C ALA A 90 -9.64 -3.72 8.95
N GLY A 91 -8.36 -3.33 8.82
CA GLY A 91 -7.71 -2.32 9.65
C GLY A 91 -7.42 -2.74 11.10
N THR A 92 -7.58 -4.03 11.40
CA THR A 92 -7.37 -4.62 12.74
C THR A 92 -6.24 -5.65 12.80
N GLY A 93 -5.34 -5.66 11.81
CA GLY A 93 -4.20 -6.56 11.79
C GLY A 93 -3.16 -6.26 12.88
N GLN A 94 -2.30 -7.23 13.15
CA GLN A 94 -1.24 -7.14 14.15
C GLN A 94 -0.20 -6.05 13.80
N LEU A 95 0.00 -5.77 12.51
CA LEU A 95 0.93 -4.75 12.01
C LEU A 95 0.25 -3.42 11.66
N ALA A 96 -0.92 -3.13 12.25
CA ALA A 96 -1.70 -1.94 11.90
C ALA A 96 -0.97 -0.62 12.21
N GLU A 97 -0.11 -0.58 13.23
CA GLU A 97 0.72 0.59 13.53
C GLU A 97 1.76 0.84 12.43
N ASP A 98 2.48 -0.20 12.00
CA ASP A 98 3.45 -0.10 10.91
C ASP A 98 2.78 0.29 9.58
N ALA A 99 1.63 -0.32 9.28
CA ALA A 99 0.83 0.01 8.10
C ALA A 99 0.44 1.50 8.08
N ALA A 100 -0.05 2.02 9.22
CA ALA A 100 -0.46 3.41 9.35
C ALA A 100 0.74 4.37 9.24
N ALA A 101 1.90 4.02 9.81
CA ALA A 101 3.10 4.82 9.67
C ALA A 101 3.60 4.87 8.22
N ILE A 102 3.65 3.72 7.53
CA ILE A 102 4.00 3.64 6.11
C ILE A 102 3.04 4.47 5.25
N GLN A 103 1.73 4.45 5.55
CA GLN A 103 0.74 5.27 4.86
C GLN A 103 1.06 6.77 5.00
N VAL A 104 1.33 7.24 6.22
CA VAL A 104 1.66 8.64 6.47
C VAL A 104 2.96 9.03 5.75
N GLU A 105 4.00 8.21 5.84
CA GLU A 105 5.28 8.45 5.18
C GLU A 105 5.13 8.52 3.65
N ALA A 106 4.36 7.60 3.06
CA ALA A 106 4.10 7.59 1.63
C ALA A 106 3.33 8.84 1.17
N LEU A 107 2.32 9.29 1.94
CA LEU A 107 1.58 10.51 1.64
C LEU A 107 2.47 11.76 1.73
N CYS A 108 3.36 11.81 2.73
CA CYS A 108 4.32 12.90 2.88
C CYS A 108 5.32 12.93 1.71
N ALA A 109 5.81 11.77 1.26
CA ALA A 109 6.73 11.67 0.11
C ALA A 109 6.15 12.23 -1.19
N ILE A 110 4.83 12.11 -1.41
CA ILE A 110 4.14 12.66 -2.60
C ILE A 110 3.50 14.03 -2.35
N LYS A 111 3.73 14.64 -1.18
CA LYS A 111 3.17 15.93 -0.76
C LYS A 111 1.65 15.97 -0.85
N ASP A 112 0.99 14.85 -0.51
CA ASP A 112 -0.46 14.79 -0.49
C ASP A 112 -1.01 15.60 0.71
N PRO A 113 -1.97 16.51 0.50
CA PRO A 113 -2.48 17.37 1.58
C PRO A 113 -3.19 16.58 2.69
N THR A 114 -3.64 15.36 2.43
CA THR A 114 -4.25 14.50 3.46
C THR A 114 -3.24 13.94 4.45
N ALA A 115 -1.94 14.05 4.18
CA ALA A 115 -0.88 13.58 5.06
C ALA A 115 -0.97 14.18 6.47
N VAL A 116 -1.29 15.47 6.57
CA VAL A 116 -1.43 16.18 7.86
C VAL A 116 -2.56 15.57 8.69
N THR A 117 -3.73 15.35 8.08
CA THR A 117 -4.87 14.72 8.76
C THR A 117 -4.55 13.29 9.16
N ARG A 118 -3.87 12.54 8.30
CA ARG A 118 -3.47 11.15 8.58
C ARG A 118 -2.45 11.05 9.70
N LEU A 119 -1.47 11.95 9.75
CA LEU A 119 -0.51 12.05 10.86
C LEU A 119 -1.23 12.38 12.18
N ALA A 120 -2.18 13.31 12.17
CA ALA A 120 -2.98 13.62 13.35
C ALA A 120 -3.80 12.41 13.84
N THR A 121 -4.41 11.65 12.92
CA THR A 121 -5.10 10.40 13.27
C THR A 121 -4.14 9.35 13.82
N PHE A 122 -2.95 9.21 13.23
CA PHE A 122 -1.91 8.31 13.72
C PHE A 122 -1.50 8.65 15.16
N ASP A 123 -1.23 9.93 15.44
CA ASP A 123 -0.83 10.41 16.76
C ASP A 123 -1.92 10.19 17.82
N GLN A 124 -3.19 10.31 17.45
CA GLN A 124 -4.32 10.02 18.35
C GLN A 124 -4.44 8.52 18.66
N ARG A 125 -4.23 7.65 17.65
CA ARG A 125 -4.33 6.20 17.80
C ARG A 125 -3.12 5.59 18.51
N TYR A 126 -1.92 6.13 18.24
CA TYR A 126 -0.64 5.61 18.73
C TYR A 126 0.20 6.70 19.42
N PRO A 127 -0.27 7.28 20.54
CA PRO A 127 0.36 8.46 21.14
C PRO A 127 1.79 8.23 21.64
N ARG A 128 2.17 6.97 21.89
CA ARG A 128 3.50 6.53 22.36
C ARG A 128 4.32 5.81 21.28
N SER A 129 3.90 5.89 20.01
CA SER A 129 4.62 5.24 18.92
C SER A 129 6.05 5.75 18.81
N ALA A 130 7.00 4.82 18.66
CA ALA A 130 8.39 5.16 18.36
C ALA A 130 8.57 5.76 16.95
N GLN A 131 7.56 5.63 16.07
CA GLN A 131 7.63 6.08 14.68
C GLN A 131 7.40 7.59 14.52
N ARG A 132 6.88 8.28 15.55
CA ARG A 132 6.50 9.70 15.46
C ARG A 132 7.63 10.61 15.00
N SER A 133 8.85 10.40 15.49
CA SER A 133 10.01 11.21 15.07
C SER A 133 10.32 11.02 13.58
N ARG A 134 10.33 9.78 13.10
CA ARG A 134 10.53 9.47 11.68
C ARG A 134 9.46 10.11 10.79
N LEU A 135 8.19 10.05 11.20
CA LEU A 135 7.09 10.63 10.44
C LEU A 135 7.15 12.15 10.40
N ALA A 136 7.48 12.81 11.52
CA ALA A 136 7.67 14.26 11.55
C ALA A 136 8.78 14.71 10.57
N ASP A 137 9.92 13.99 10.57
CA ASP A 137 11.03 14.28 9.65
C ASP A 137 10.63 14.03 8.19
N ALA A 138 9.89 12.95 7.89
CA ALA A 138 9.45 12.64 6.53
C ALA A 138 8.52 13.72 5.95
N CYS A 139 7.68 14.32 6.79
CA CYS A 139 6.68 15.31 6.36
C CYS A 139 7.23 16.74 6.23
N THR A 140 8.49 16.97 6.57
CA THR A 140 9.13 18.30 6.44
C THR A 140 10.07 18.43 5.24
N ARG A 141 10.36 17.32 4.55
CA ARG A 141 11.22 17.27 3.35
C ARG A 141 10.45 17.66 2.08
#